data_AF-A0A2W4TPK7-F1
#
_entry.id   AF-A0A2W4TPK7-F1
#
_cell.length_a   1.000
_cell.length_b   1.000
_cell.length_c   1.000
_cell.angle_alpha   90.00
_cell.angle_beta   90.00
_cell.angle_gamma   90.00
#
_symmetry.space_group_name_H-M   'P 1'
#
loop_
_entity.id
_entity.type
_entity.pdbx_description
1 polymer ?
#
loop_
_entity_poly.entity_id
_entity_poly.type
_entity_poly.pdbx_seq_one_letter_code
_entity_poly.pdbx_strand_id
1 'polypeptide(L)'
;MTRQTRIRTLAAAAMVFALLSDLPRTAAQDALDDRIEQAYRAAYNLDRETALDIARRAVADYPEASKAHRTLAAILWLQALFHRGALTVDHYTGGITTSSLDLPPAPEAITRQFRDTINEAIRLAEEAVQKRPDDPDALYDLGAAYGLQASWTASVEGSVRRAFSPARRAFNLQERVLELQPDRRAAGAIVGTYRYAVARMRFPSRLLAYVAGFGGGREQGIALLEAAATPGSESRFEAQTALVLIYSREERHEDAYRLLTEMSKAFPGNRILVLERGSAALRAGRPTEAERILLDGVNRLADDARPRIPGEEALWHFKLGLARLELGRRTDAARSLQVALDSRPEPWMRGRIELALGK
;
A
#
# COMPACT_ATOMS: atom_id res chain seq x y z
N MET A 1 29.82 -50.24 18.98
CA MET A 1 29.47 -49.24 17.92
C MET A 1 28.04 -48.80 18.13
N THR A 2 27.87 -47.68 18.84
CA THR A 2 26.63 -47.25 19.47
C THR A 2 26.11 -45.96 18.85
N ARG A 3 24.77 -45.84 18.80
CA ARG A 3 23.93 -44.79 18.21
C ARG A 3 24.26 -43.33 18.59
N GLN A 4 25.23 -43.09 19.48
CA GLN A 4 25.65 -41.78 19.96
C GLN A 4 26.58 -41.02 19.01
N THR A 5 27.27 -41.69 18.07
CA THR A 5 28.24 -41.00 17.20
C THR A 5 27.59 -40.27 16.02
N ARG A 6 26.32 -40.57 15.66
CA ARG A 6 25.61 -39.90 14.56
C ARG A 6 24.90 -38.59 14.95
N ILE A 7 24.73 -38.31 16.25
CA ILE A 7 24.05 -37.10 16.73
C ILE A 7 25.03 -35.90 16.81
N ARG A 8 26.34 -36.17 16.99
CA ARG A 8 27.35 -35.11 17.07
C ARG A 8 27.71 -34.49 15.72
N THR A 9 27.54 -35.20 14.61
CA THR A 9 27.80 -34.67 13.26
C THR A 9 26.65 -33.83 12.70
N LEU A 10 25.40 -34.08 13.11
CA LEU A 10 24.25 -33.23 12.72
C LEU A 10 24.17 -31.93 13.53
N ALA A 11 24.64 -31.94 14.79
CA ALA A 11 24.73 -30.73 15.61
C ALA A 11 25.80 -29.74 15.07
N ALA A 12 26.89 -30.24 14.48
CA ALA A 12 27.92 -29.39 13.88
C ALA A 12 27.48 -28.74 12.55
N ALA A 13 26.64 -29.42 11.74
CA ALA A 13 26.08 -28.86 10.51
C ALA A 13 24.96 -27.83 10.79
N ALA A 14 24.14 -28.05 11.83
CA ALA A 14 23.12 -27.09 12.27
C ALA A 14 23.74 -25.83 12.93
N MET A 15 24.90 -25.97 13.59
CA MET A 15 25.59 -24.86 14.24
C MET A 15 26.35 -23.96 13.25
N VAL A 16 26.79 -24.48 12.10
CA VAL A 16 27.36 -23.68 10.99
C VAL A 16 26.27 -22.95 10.19
N PHE A 17 25.05 -23.51 10.10
CA PHE A 17 23.91 -22.83 9.46
C PHE A 17 23.35 -21.68 10.32
N ALA A 18 23.36 -21.82 11.65
CA ALA A 18 22.93 -20.77 12.58
C ALA A 18 23.89 -19.55 12.63
N LEU A 19 25.15 -19.72 12.24
CA LEU A 19 26.16 -18.65 12.19
C LEU A 19 26.18 -17.86 10.87
N LEU A 20 25.44 -18.28 9.85
CA LEU A 20 25.31 -17.56 8.57
C LEU A 20 24.09 -16.62 8.51
N SER A 21 23.17 -16.73 9.48
CA SER A 21 21.98 -15.89 9.60
C SER A 21 22.27 -14.47 10.11
N ASP A 22 23.45 -14.23 10.69
CA ASP A 22 23.89 -12.94 11.22
C ASP A 22 25.20 -12.49 10.55
N LEU A 23 25.30 -12.60 9.22
CA LEU A 23 26.33 -11.85 8.51
C LEU A 23 26.05 -10.36 8.74
N PRO A 24 27.04 -9.57 9.23
CA PRO A 24 26.83 -8.15 9.46
C PRO A 24 26.38 -7.50 8.15
N ARG A 25 25.28 -6.74 8.21
CA ARG A 25 24.87 -5.92 7.07
C ARG A 25 26.04 -5.08 6.62
N THR A 26 26.30 -5.11 5.33
CA THR A 26 27.37 -4.29 4.77
C THR A 26 26.96 -2.82 4.86
N ALA A 27 27.91 -1.91 5.09
CA ALA A 27 27.63 -0.47 5.09
C ALA A 27 26.94 0.00 3.79
N ALA A 28 27.16 -0.72 2.69
CA ALA A 28 26.49 -0.48 1.41
C ALA A 28 24.99 -0.84 1.44
N GLN A 29 24.59 -1.91 2.13
CA GLN A 29 23.19 -2.30 2.31
C GLN A 29 22.46 -1.32 3.24
N ASP A 30 23.09 -0.93 4.35
CA ASP A 30 22.50 0.06 5.27
C ASP A 30 22.28 1.41 4.55
N ALA A 31 23.27 1.87 3.78
CA ALA A 31 23.15 3.09 2.99
C ALA A 31 22.05 3.02 1.91
N LEU A 32 21.84 1.85 1.30
CA LEU A 32 20.74 1.63 0.37
C LEU A 32 19.39 1.66 1.11
N ASP A 33 19.27 0.98 2.25
CA ASP A 33 18.05 0.92 3.05
C ASP A 33 17.63 2.32 3.55
N ASP A 34 18.58 3.12 4.03
CA ASP A 34 18.34 4.51 4.43
C ASP A 34 17.82 5.36 3.25
N ARG A 35 18.41 5.16 2.07
CA ARG A 35 17.99 5.89 0.85
C ARG A 35 16.60 5.48 0.40
N ILE A 36 16.27 4.19 0.51
CA ILE A 36 14.94 3.66 0.23
C ILE A 36 13.93 4.27 1.19
N GLU A 37 14.22 4.29 2.49
CA GLU A 37 13.35 4.93 3.49
C GLU A 37 13.09 6.40 3.15
N GLN A 38 14.13 7.14 2.76
CA GLN A 38 14.00 8.54 2.35
C GLN A 38 13.11 8.70 1.11
N ALA A 39 13.26 7.84 0.08
CA ALA A 39 12.43 7.87 -1.12
C ALA A 39 10.95 7.62 -0.79
N TYR A 40 10.66 6.60 0.01
CA TYR A 40 9.31 6.32 0.48
C TYR A 40 8.76 7.47 1.33
N ARG A 41 9.55 8.02 2.25
CA ARG A 41 9.13 9.14 3.10
C ARG A 41 8.78 10.39 2.28
N ALA A 42 9.53 10.68 1.23
CA ALA A 42 9.21 11.76 0.28
C ALA A 42 7.90 11.46 -0.47
N ALA A 43 7.75 10.25 -1.03
CA ALA A 43 6.54 9.87 -1.76
C ALA A 43 5.29 9.89 -0.87
N TYR A 44 5.38 9.34 0.34
CA TYR A 44 4.31 9.38 1.32
C TYR A 44 4.03 10.78 1.84
N ASN A 45 4.89 11.79 1.64
CA ASN A 45 4.60 13.21 1.88
C ASN A 45 4.10 13.96 0.63
N LEU A 46 3.82 13.23 -0.46
CA LEU A 46 3.44 13.77 -1.77
C LEU A 46 4.54 14.60 -2.45
N ASP A 47 5.79 14.50 -1.98
CA ASP A 47 6.96 15.08 -2.64
C ASP A 47 7.49 14.12 -3.72
N ARG A 48 6.76 14.10 -4.84
CA ARG A 48 6.95 13.13 -5.93
C ARG A 48 8.29 13.33 -6.66
N GLU A 49 8.72 14.57 -6.81
CA GLU A 49 9.97 14.89 -7.53
C GLU A 49 11.17 14.42 -6.73
N THR A 50 11.23 14.77 -5.44
CA THR A 50 12.29 14.32 -4.53
C THR A 50 12.29 12.79 -4.42
N ALA A 51 11.13 12.14 -4.30
CA ALA A 51 11.04 10.69 -4.22
C ALA A 51 11.63 9.99 -5.46
N LEU A 52 11.31 10.50 -6.66
CA LEU A 52 11.85 9.94 -7.92
C LEU A 52 13.34 10.19 -8.08
N ASP A 53 13.83 11.37 -7.71
CA ASP A 53 15.26 11.69 -7.78
C ASP A 53 16.07 10.77 -6.85
N ILE A 54 15.64 10.60 -5.59
CA ILE A 54 16.28 9.69 -4.63
C ILE A 54 16.24 8.25 -5.16
N ALA A 55 15.10 7.78 -5.66
CA ALA A 55 14.97 6.41 -6.16
C ALA A 55 15.81 6.15 -7.42
N ARG A 56 15.92 7.14 -8.33
CA ARG A 56 16.80 7.05 -9.51
C ARG A 56 18.28 7.00 -9.10
N ARG A 57 18.69 7.80 -8.11
CA ARG A 57 20.05 7.74 -7.55
C ARG A 57 20.33 6.40 -6.88
N ALA A 58 19.34 5.81 -6.20
CA ALA A 58 19.47 4.45 -5.66
C ALA A 58 19.77 3.43 -6.77
N VAL A 59 19.06 3.49 -7.89
CA VAL A 59 19.35 2.63 -9.05
C VAL A 59 20.72 2.90 -9.67
N ALA A 60 21.12 4.18 -9.78
CA ALA A 60 22.42 4.55 -10.36
C ALA A 60 23.61 4.07 -9.52
N ASP A 61 23.53 4.19 -8.19
CA ASP A 61 24.60 3.81 -7.28
C ASP A 61 24.61 2.29 -6.99
N TYR A 62 23.45 1.63 -7.10
CA TYR A 62 23.27 0.20 -6.81
C TYR A 62 22.56 -0.54 -7.97
N PRO A 63 23.13 -0.56 -9.18
CA PRO A 63 22.47 -1.11 -10.37
C PRO A 63 22.17 -2.60 -10.29
N GLU A 64 22.95 -3.37 -9.52
CA GLU A 64 22.77 -4.82 -9.34
C GLU A 64 21.82 -5.16 -8.17
N ALA A 65 21.33 -4.16 -7.43
CA ALA A 65 20.42 -4.37 -6.31
C ALA A 65 18.96 -4.36 -6.79
N SER A 66 18.32 -5.52 -6.84
CA SER A 66 16.88 -5.62 -7.15
C SER A 66 16.03 -4.67 -6.29
N LYS A 67 16.33 -4.56 -4.99
CA LYS A 67 15.67 -3.65 -4.05
C LYS A 67 15.68 -2.18 -4.51
N ALA A 68 16.75 -1.71 -5.14
CA ALA A 68 16.86 -0.35 -5.68
C ALA A 68 15.89 -0.13 -6.86
N HIS A 69 15.88 -1.06 -7.83
CA HIS A 69 14.93 -1.05 -8.95
C HIS A 69 13.49 -1.16 -8.47
N ARG A 70 13.21 -2.11 -7.57
CA ARG A 70 11.88 -2.29 -6.99
C ARG A 70 11.38 -1.01 -6.31
N THR A 71 12.26 -0.30 -5.61
CA THR A 71 11.92 0.99 -4.98
C THR A 71 11.52 2.02 -6.04
N LEU A 72 12.31 2.20 -7.10
CA LEU A 72 11.94 3.10 -8.20
C LEU A 72 10.60 2.72 -8.84
N ALA A 73 10.37 1.43 -9.08
CA ALA A 73 9.08 0.93 -9.58
C ALA A 73 7.93 1.24 -8.60
N ALA A 74 8.14 1.13 -7.29
CA ALA A 74 7.13 1.43 -6.28
C ALA A 74 6.77 2.92 -6.28
N ILE A 75 7.77 3.81 -6.37
CA ILE A 75 7.54 5.27 -6.45
C ILE A 75 6.80 5.64 -7.74
N LEU A 76 7.15 5.02 -8.88
CA LEU A 76 6.44 5.20 -10.15
C LEU A 76 4.98 4.72 -10.06
N TRP A 77 4.73 3.61 -9.36
CA TRP A 77 3.37 3.12 -9.10
C TRP A 77 2.57 4.11 -8.24
N LEU A 78 3.12 4.62 -7.15
CA LEU A 78 2.47 5.65 -6.33
C LEU A 78 2.18 6.92 -7.13
N GLN A 79 3.10 7.34 -8.00
CA GLN A 79 2.89 8.48 -8.90
C GLN A 79 1.76 8.21 -9.90
N ALA A 80 1.68 7.00 -10.47
CA ALA A 80 0.58 6.60 -11.34
C ALA A 80 -0.77 6.66 -10.61
N LEU A 81 -0.85 6.10 -9.39
CA LEU A 81 -2.08 6.17 -8.58
C LEU A 81 -2.50 7.62 -8.29
N PHE A 82 -1.53 8.50 -8.01
CA PHE A 82 -1.77 9.93 -7.81
C PHE A 82 -2.39 10.58 -9.05
N HIS A 83 -1.78 10.41 -10.23
CA HIS A 83 -2.33 10.98 -11.48
C HIS A 83 -3.74 10.49 -11.80
N ARG A 84 -4.06 9.27 -11.38
CA ARG A 84 -5.37 8.66 -11.59
C ARG A 84 -6.42 9.01 -10.54
N GLY A 85 -6.02 9.62 -9.41
CA GLY A 85 -6.89 9.85 -8.26
C GLY A 85 -7.21 8.61 -7.42
N ALA A 86 -6.53 7.49 -7.67
CA ALA A 86 -6.75 6.21 -7.00
C ALA A 86 -6.11 6.11 -5.60
N LEU A 87 -6.24 7.15 -4.77
CA LEU A 87 -5.56 7.24 -3.46
C LEU A 87 -6.50 7.27 -2.25
N THR A 88 -7.82 7.32 -2.47
CA THR A 88 -8.81 7.46 -1.40
C THR A 88 -9.61 6.18 -1.21
N VAL A 89 -10.08 5.96 0.01
CA VAL A 89 -10.83 4.73 0.36
C VAL A 89 -12.13 4.64 -0.45
N ASP A 90 -12.74 5.77 -0.81
CA ASP A 90 -13.94 5.81 -1.65
C ASP A 90 -13.76 5.08 -2.99
N HIS A 91 -12.57 5.12 -3.60
CA HIS A 91 -12.27 4.39 -4.84
C HIS A 91 -12.21 2.86 -4.63
N TYR A 92 -12.00 2.40 -3.41
CA TYR A 92 -11.83 0.97 -3.09
C TYR A 92 -12.99 0.39 -2.26
N THR A 93 -14.01 1.18 -1.94
CA THR A 93 -15.22 0.69 -1.26
C THR A 93 -16.26 0.10 -2.22
N GLY A 94 -16.14 0.39 -3.53
CA GLY A 94 -16.75 -0.43 -4.59
C GLY A 94 -16.02 -1.76 -4.78
N GLY A 95 -16.64 -2.73 -5.46
CA GLY A 95 -15.97 -3.98 -5.82
C GLY A 95 -14.66 -3.70 -6.58
N ILE A 96 -13.59 -4.46 -6.29
CA ILE A 96 -12.22 -4.26 -6.82
C ILE A 96 -12.19 -4.16 -8.36
N THR A 97 -13.22 -4.67 -9.05
CA THR A 97 -13.37 -4.68 -10.50
C THR A 97 -14.08 -3.47 -11.09
N THR A 98 -14.91 -2.74 -10.33
CA THR A 98 -15.76 -1.68 -10.89
C THR A 98 -15.12 -0.29 -10.85
N SER A 99 -14.16 -0.06 -9.95
CA SER A 99 -13.59 1.29 -9.75
C SER A 99 -12.38 1.61 -10.61
N SER A 100 -11.74 0.64 -11.25
CA SER A 100 -10.54 0.88 -12.09
C SER A 100 -10.87 1.32 -13.53
N LEU A 101 -12.09 1.09 -14.02
CA LEU A 101 -12.43 1.27 -15.44
C LEU A 101 -12.74 2.73 -15.82
N ASP A 102 -13.12 3.57 -14.86
CA ASP A 102 -13.50 4.97 -15.10
C ASP A 102 -12.38 5.98 -14.79
N LEU A 103 -11.22 5.50 -14.30
CA LEU A 103 -10.11 6.37 -13.95
C LEU A 103 -9.28 6.74 -15.18
N PRO A 104 -8.69 7.95 -15.21
CA PRO A 104 -7.74 8.32 -16.26
C PRO A 104 -6.64 7.26 -16.43
N PRO A 105 -6.11 7.06 -17.65
CA PRO A 105 -4.94 6.21 -17.83
C PRO A 105 -3.72 6.81 -17.14
N ALA A 106 -2.79 5.95 -16.70
CA ALA A 106 -1.50 6.45 -16.23
C ALA A 106 -0.71 7.05 -17.40
N PRO A 107 0.07 8.12 -17.20
CA PRO A 107 0.93 8.67 -18.24
C PRO A 107 1.86 7.62 -18.85
N GLU A 108 1.94 7.56 -20.18
CA GLU A 108 2.70 6.53 -20.91
C GLU A 108 4.19 6.48 -20.51
N ALA A 109 4.79 7.64 -20.22
CA ALA A 109 6.16 7.72 -19.75
C ALA A 109 6.35 6.99 -18.41
N ILE A 110 5.40 7.13 -17.47
CA ILE A 110 5.43 6.43 -16.18
C ILE A 110 5.21 4.93 -16.40
N THR A 111 4.26 4.57 -17.26
CA THR A 111 3.96 3.16 -17.59
C THR A 111 5.17 2.43 -18.16
N ARG A 112 5.86 3.05 -19.12
CA ARG A 112 7.07 2.48 -19.73
C ARG A 112 8.19 2.35 -18.71
N GLN A 113 8.50 3.43 -17.99
CA GLN A 113 9.56 3.40 -16.98
C GLN A 113 9.28 2.36 -15.89
N PHE A 114 8.03 2.27 -15.42
CA PHE A 114 7.63 1.24 -14.46
C PHE A 114 7.90 -0.17 -14.98
N ARG A 115 7.48 -0.47 -16.22
CA ARG A 115 7.64 -1.79 -16.84
C ARG A 115 9.10 -2.18 -16.96
N ASP A 116 9.94 -1.26 -17.43
CA ASP A 116 11.38 -1.51 -17.60
C ASP A 116 12.03 -1.78 -16.24
N THR A 117 11.74 -0.92 -15.25
CA THR A 117 12.31 -1.04 -13.91
C THR A 117 11.82 -2.28 -13.14
N ILE A 118 10.53 -2.62 -13.21
CA ILE A 118 10.01 -3.79 -12.48
C ILE A 118 10.50 -5.12 -13.09
N ASN A 119 10.65 -5.17 -14.42
CA ASN A 119 11.18 -6.36 -15.09
C ASN A 119 12.65 -6.58 -14.69
N GLU A 120 13.43 -5.51 -14.57
CA GLU A 120 14.81 -5.58 -14.13
C GLU A 120 14.94 -6.01 -12.66
N ALA A 121 14.09 -5.45 -11.78
CA ALA A 121 14.01 -5.90 -10.39
C ALA A 121 13.70 -7.40 -10.29
N ILE A 122 12.71 -7.90 -11.05
CA ILE A 122 12.36 -9.32 -11.07
C ILE A 122 13.54 -10.16 -11.57
N ARG A 123 14.20 -9.77 -12.68
CA ARG A 123 15.36 -10.49 -13.22
C ARG A 123 16.46 -10.65 -12.18
N LEU A 124 16.87 -9.54 -11.55
CA LEU A 124 17.91 -9.52 -10.51
C LEU A 124 17.52 -10.35 -9.28
N ALA A 125 16.26 -10.28 -8.85
CA ALA A 125 15.77 -11.07 -7.73
C ALA A 125 15.68 -12.57 -8.04
N GLU A 126 15.30 -12.95 -9.27
CA GLU A 126 15.30 -14.33 -9.73
C GLU A 126 16.72 -14.92 -9.74
N GLU A 127 17.70 -14.16 -10.20
CA GLU A 127 19.11 -14.56 -10.15
C GLU A 127 19.61 -14.72 -8.70
N ALA A 128 19.17 -13.86 -7.78
CA ALA A 128 19.49 -13.98 -6.37
C ALA A 128 18.91 -15.27 -5.76
N VAL A 129 17.65 -15.59 -6.04
CA VAL A 129 16.99 -16.83 -5.59
C VAL A 129 17.62 -18.06 -6.24
N GLN A 130 18.00 -18.02 -7.52
CA GLN A 130 18.71 -19.14 -8.16
C GLN A 130 20.04 -19.45 -7.49
N LYS A 131 20.78 -18.41 -7.06
CA LYS A 131 22.05 -18.57 -6.33
C LYS A 131 21.82 -19.02 -4.88
N ARG A 132 20.71 -18.59 -4.26
CA ARG A 132 20.39 -18.82 -2.84
C ARG A 132 18.89 -19.16 -2.67
N PRO A 133 18.47 -20.40 -2.97
CA PRO A 133 17.05 -20.75 -3.10
C PRO A 133 16.27 -20.77 -1.77
N ASP A 134 16.94 -20.95 -0.64
CA ASP A 134 16.33 -20.94 0.70
C ASP A 134 16.76 -19.71 1.53
N ASP A 135 17.29 -18.66 0.88
CA ASP A 135 17.62 -17.40 1.55
C ASP A 135 16.36 -16.54 1.72
N PRO A 136 15.90 -16.26 2.96
CA PRO A 136 14.71 -15.45 3.21
C PRO A 136 14.79 -14.05 2.61
N ASP A 137 15.98 -13.43 2.52
CA ASP A 137 16.13 -12.10 1.91
C ASP A 137 15.88 -12.15 0.40
N ALA A 138 16.45 -13.15 -0.29
CA ALA A 138 16.28 -13.32 -1.73
C ALA A 138 14.81 -13.65 -2.08
N LEU A 139 14.18 -14.54 -1.32
CA LEU A 139 12.78 -14.91 -1.47
C LEU A 139 11.85 -13.71 -1.18
N TYR A 140 12.15 -12.94 -0.15
CA TYR A 140 11.40 -11.73 0.20
C TYR A 140 11.45 -10.70 -0.93
N ASP A 141 12.63 -10.42 -1.46
CA ASP A 141 12.78 -9.38 -2.48
C ASP A 141 12.10 -9.80 -3.80
N LEU A 142 12.23 -11.07 -4.21
CA LEU A 142 11.52 -11.60 -5.38
C LEU A 142 10.00 -11.57 -5.19
N GLY A 143 9.53 -11.98 -4.00
CA GLY A 143 8.11 -11.95 -3.65
C GLY A 143 7.56 -10.52 -3.67
N ALA A 144 8.33 -9.55 -3.16
CA ALA A 144 7.96 -8.14 -3.18
C ALA A 144 7.91 -7.57 -4.61
N ALA A 145 8.84 -7.95 -5.49
CA ALA A 145 8.84 -7.55 -6.89
C ALA A 145 7.61 -8.08 -7.63
N TYR A 146 7.27 -9.36 -7.47
CA TYR A 146 6.03 -9.92 -8.03
C TYR A 146 4.77 -9.29 -7.43
N GLY A 147 4.78 -8.97 -6.13
CA GLY A 147 3.68 -8.28 -5.46
C GLY A 147 3.42 -6.90 -6.07
N LEU A 148 4.49 -6.15 -6.34
CA LEU A 148 4.40 -4.84 -6.98
C LEU A 148 3.92 -4.93 -8.45
N GLN A 149 4.40 -5.91 -9.21
CA GLN A 149 3.92 -6.17 -10.57
C GLN A 149 2.40 -6.48 -10.58
N ALA A 150 1.94 -7.32 -9.63
CA ALA A 150 0.52 -7.64 -9.48
C ALA A 150 -0.30 -6.40 -9.11
N SER A 151 0.18 -5.59 -8.17
CA SER A 151 -0.47 -4.34 -7.74
C SER A 151 -0.63 -3.36 -8.89
N TRP A 152 0.41 -3.14 -9.70
CA TRP A 152 0.32 -2.32 -10.91
C TRP A 152 -0.70 -2.88 -11.92
N THR A 153 -0.60 -4.17 -12.22
CA THR A 153 -1.49 -4.83 -13.20
C THR A 153 -2.96 -4.72 -12.79
N ALA A 154 -3.27 -4.85 -11.51
CA ALA A 154 -4.62 -4.75 -10.99
C ALA A 154 -5.12 -3.30 -10.95
N SER A 155 -4.31 -2.36 -10.43
CA SER A 155 -4.74 -0.99 -10.14
C SER A 155 -4.57 0.00 -11.30
N VAL A 156 -3.59 -0.23 -12.17
CA VAL A 156 -3.27 0.63 -13.30
C VAL A 156 -3.79 0.01 -14.60
N GLU A 157 -3.51 -1.26 -14.85
CA GLU A 157 -3.95 -1.90 -16.08
C GLU A 157 -5.36 -2.51 -16.00
N GLY A 158 -6.02 -2.39 -14.84
CA GLY A 158 -7.41 -2.82 -14.61
C GLY A 158 -7.64 -4.32 -14.80
N SER A 159 -6.60 -5.16 -14.72
CA SER A 159 -6.69 -6.57 -15.11
C SER A 159 -6.40 -7.54 -13.97
N VAL A 160 -7.44 -7.86 -13.20
CA VAL A 160 -7.37 -8.85 -12.10
C VAL A 160 -6.89 -10.22 -12.60
N ARG A 161 -7.35 -10.65 -13.77
CA ARG A 161 -6.94 -11.95 -14.36
C ARG A 161 -5.43 -12.00 -14.63
N ARG A 162 -4.86 -10.92 -15.18
CA ARG A 162 -3.41 -10.85 -15.46
C ARG A 162 -2.60 -10.69 -14.18
N ALA A 163 -3.12 -9.97 -13.19
CA ALA A 163 -2.49 -9.82 -11.88
C ALA A 163 -2.42 -11.14 -11.09
N PHE A 164 -3.26 -12.13 -11.40
CA PHE A 164 -3.39 -13.37 -10.63
C PHE A 164 -2.09 -14.20 -10.56
N SER A 165 -1.41 -14.38 -11.69
CA SER A 165 -0.18 -15.20 -11.74
C SER A 165 0.96 -14.60 -10.90
N PRO A 166 1.35 -13.32 -11.08
CA PRO A 166 2.36 -12.71 -10.23
C PRO A 166 1.90 -12.59 -8.78
N ALA A 167 0.61 -12.36 -8.54
CA ALA A 167 0.07 -12.36 -7.18
C ALA A 167 0.28 -13.69 -6.45
N ARG A 168 0.03 -14.80 -7.14
CA ARG A 168 0.26 -16.14 -6.58
C ARG A 168 1.74 -16.39 -6.31
N ARG A 169 2.64 -15.99 -7.24
CA ARG A 169 4.08 -16.12 -7.02
C ARG A 169 4.54 -15.33 -5.79
N ALA A 170 4.08 -14.08 -5.68
CA ALA A 170 4.35 -13.23 -4.52
C ALA A 170 3.87 -13.88 -3.22
N PHE A 171 2.64 -14.39 -3.19
CA PHE A 171 2.07 -15.06 -2.02
C PHE A 171 2.91 -16.27 -1.58
N ASN A 172 3.20 -17.20 -2.50
CA ASN A 172 3.93 -18.42 -2.18
C ASN A 172 5.36 -18.14 -1.69
N LEU A 173 6.06 -17.18 -2.32
CA LEU A 173 7.40 -16.77 -1.90
C LEU A 173 7.39 -16.15 -0.50
N GLN A 174 6.41 -15.30 -0.21
CA GLN A 174 6.32 -14.62 1.08
C GLN A 174 5.82 -15.56 2.20
N GLU A 175 4.99 -16.56 1.87
CA GLU A 175 4.71 -17.65 2.81
C GLU A 175 5.98 -18.44 3.14
N ARG A 176 6.78 -18.79 2.13
CA ARG A 176 8.05 -19.49 2.35
C ARG A 176 9.01 -18.66 3.21
N VAL A 177 9.03 -17.35 3.05
CA VAL A 177 9.78 -16.44 3.94
C VAL A 177 9.30 -16.56 5.38
N LEU A 178 7.99 -16.55 5.64
CA LEU A 178 7.44 -16.71 6.99
C LEU A 178 7.66 -18.11 7.58
N GLU A 179 7.77 -19.15 6.74
CA GLU A 179 8.15 -20.50 7.18
C GLU A 179 9.61 -20.56 7.64
N LEU A 180 10.52 -19.90 6.90
CA LEU A 180 11.96 -19.89 7.18
C LEU A 180 12.32 -18.90 8.28
N GLN A 181 11.66 -17.75 8.32
CA GLN A 181 11.92 -16.64 9.22
C GLN A 181 10.58 -16.06 9.75
N PRO A 182 9.96 -16.70 10.76
CA PRO A 182 8.63 -16.32 11.25
C PRO A 182 8.54 -14.90 11.85
N ASP A 183 9.66 -14.33 12.28
CA ASP A 183 9.77 -12.98 12.83
C ASP A 183 9.91 -11.91 11.75
N ARG A 184 10.03 -12.27 10.46
CA ARG A 184 10.06 -11.31 9.34
C ARG A 184 8.66 -10.75 9.05
N ARG A 185 8.21 -9.85 9.94
CA ARG A 185 6.89 -9.21 9.89
C ARG A 185 6.57 -8.60 8.53
N ALA A 186 7.58 -8.10 7.80
CA ALA A 186 7.39 -7.47 6.50
C ALA A 186 6.77 -8.41 5.45
N ALA A 187 7.06 -9.72 5.49
CA ALA A 187 6.45 -10.70 4.58
C ALA A 187 4.93 -10.83 4.84
N GLY A 188 4.49 -10.56 6.07
CA GLY A 188 3.10 -10.54 6.48
C GLY A 188 2.23 -9.54 5.73
N ALA A 189 2.79 -8.47 5.15
CA ALA A 189 2.00 -7.51 4.39
C ALA A 189 1.36 -8.15 3.14
N ILE A 190 2.16 -8.89 2.37
CA ILE A 190 1.69 -9.57 1.16
C ILE A 190 0.79 -10.75 1.53
N VAL A 191 1.26 -11.63 2.42
CA VAL A 191 0.50 -12.82 2.85
C VAL A 191 -0.84 -12.43 3.47
N GLY A 192 -0.85 -11.41 4.33
CA GLY A 192 -2.05 -10.93 5.00
C GLY A 192 -3.05 -10.29 4.04
N THR A 193 -2.58 -9.48 3.08
CA THR A 193 -3.43 -8.89 2.04
C THR A 193 -4.14 -9.96 1.20
N TYR A 194 -3.42 -11.00 0.78
CA TYR A 194 -4.01 -12.08 -0.02
C TYR A 194 -4.97 -12.96 0.79
N ARG A 195 -4.59 -13.35 2.02
CA ARG A 195 -5.47 -14.13 2.92
C ARG A 195 -6.80 -13.41 3.18
N TYR A 196 -6.75 -12.09 3.37
CA TYR A 196 -7.94 -11.25 3.52
C TYR A 196 -8.77 -11.18 2.23
N ALA A 197 -8.12 -10.91 1.09
CA ALA A 197 -8.81 -10.77 -0.19
C ALA A 197 -9.55 -12.06 -0.60
N VAL A 198 -8.90 -13.22 -0.44
CA VAL A 198 -9.48 -14.54 -0.74
C VAL A 198 -10.66 -14.87 0.18
N ALA A 199 -10.57 -14.51 1.47
CA ALA A 199 -11.66 -14.75 2.43
C ALA A 199 -12.97 -14.04 2.05
N ARG A 200 -12.89 -12.93 1.29
CA ARG A 200 -14.05 -12.16 0.84
C ARG A 200 -14.59 -12.55 -0.54
N MET A 201 -13.92 -13.46 -1.23
CA MET A 201 -14.41 -13.93 -2.53
C MET A 201 -15.69 -14.76 -2.38
N ARG A 202 -16.58 -14.68 -3.38
CA ARG A 202 -17.76 -15.56 -3.46
C ARG A 202 -17.30 -17.02 -3.49
N PHE A 203 -18.11 -17.93 -2.94
CA PHE A 203 -17.72 -19.32 -2.71
C PHE A 203 -17.00 -20.01 -3.89
N PRO A 204 -17.48 -19.94 -5.14
CA PRO A 204 -16.79 -20.59 -6.26
C PRO A 204 -15.40 -20.01 -6.54
N SER A 205 -15.25 -18.69 -6.45
CA SER A 205 -13.96 -18.00 -6.63
C SER A 205 -13.00 -18.26 -5.47
N ARG A 206 -13.52 -18.35 -4.24
CA ARG A 206 -12.74 -18.69 -3.04
C ARG A 206 -12.19 -20.12 -3.10
N LEU A 207 -13.01 -21.08 -3.55
CA LEU A 207 -12.57 -22.46 -3.75
C LEU A 207 -11.47 -22.56 -4.83
N LEU A 208 -11.63 -21.84 -5.94
CA LEU A 208 -10.62 -21.80 -7.01
C LEU A 208 -9.29 -21.20 -6.52
N ALA A 209 -9.34 -20.13 -5.72
CA ALA A 209 -8.15 -19.54 -5.12
C ALA A 209 -7.44 -20.53 -4.17
N TYR A 210 -8.20 -21.26 -3.35
CA TYR A 210 -7.64 -22.29 -2.46
C TYR A 210 -6.94 -23.41 -3.22
N VAL A 211 -7.59 -23.95 -4.26
CA VAL A 211 -6.99 -24.98 -5.13
C VAL A 211 -5.75 -24.45 -5.87
N ALA A 212 -5.72 -23.15 -6.17
CA ALA A 212 -4.57 -22.51 -6.80
C ALA A 212 -3.39 -22.26 -5.83
N GLY A 213 -3.54 -22.55 -4.53
CA GLY A 213 -2.48 -22.44 -3.52
C GLY A 213 -2.60 -21.23 -2.58
N PHE A 214 -3.70 -20.47 -2.62
CA PHE A 214 -3.90 -19.39 -1.65
C PHE A 214 -4.49 -19.90 -0.33
N GLY A 215 -3.82 -19.61 0.78
CA GLY A 215 -4.44 -19.66 2.10
C GLY A 215 -5.48 -18.54 2.24
N GLY A 216 -6.65 -18.85 2.81
CA GLY A 216 -7.62 -17.84 3.24
C GLY A 216 -7.56 -17.62 4.75
N GLY A 217 -8.08 -16.49 5.22
CA GLY A 217 -8.25 -16.24 6.66
C GLY A 217 -8.34 -14.75 6.92
N ARG A 218 -9.55 -14.26 7.23
CA ARG A 218 -9.81 -12.83 7.42
C ARG A 218 -9.04 -12.28 8.62
N GLU A 219 -9.22 -12.90 9.77
CA GLU A 219 -8.63 -12.48 11.05
C GLU A 219 -7.12 -12.67 11.04
N GLN A 220 -6.65 -13.81 10.52
CA GLN A 220 -5.22 -14.06 10.36
C GLN A 220 -4.57 -13.08 9.38
N GLY A 221 -5.26 -12.75 8.27
CA GLY A 221 -4.76 -11.79 7.30
C GLY A 221 -4.61 -10.39 7.90
N ILE A 222 -5.58 -9.97 8.71
CA ILE A 222 -5.51 -8.72 9.46
C ILE A 222 -4.37 -8.74 10.48
N ALA A 223 -4.21 -9.83 11.24
CA ALA A 223 -3.14 -9.94 12.25
C ALA A 223 -1.74 -9.85 11.63
N LEU A 224 -1.52 -10.50 10.48
CA LEU A 224 -0.27 -10.41 9.72
C LEU A 224 0.02 -8.98 9.26
N LEU A 225 -1.01 -8.27 8.79
CA LEU A 225 -0.89 -6.87 8.40
C LEU A 225 -0.62 -5.95 9.60
N GLU A 226 -1.29 -6.17 10.74
CA GLU A 226 -1.06 -5.44 11.98
C GLU A 226 0.38 -5.61 12.47
N ALA A 227 0.93 -6.83 12.41
CA ALA A 227 2.33 -7.08 12.71
C ALA A 227 3.27 -6.38 11.71
N ALA A 228 2.97 -6.44 10.41
CA ALA A 228 3.74 -5.77 9.37
C ALA A 228 3.70 -4.23 9.47
N ALA A 229 2.65 -3.65 10.05
CA ALA A 229 2.48 -2.21 10.26
C ALA A 229 3.23 -1.65 11.50
N THR A 230 3.92 -2.50 12.27
CA THR A 230 4.70 -2.07 13.43
C THR A 230 5.99 -1.32 13.03
N PRO A 231 6.51 -0.41 13.87
CA PRO A 231 7.81 0.24 13.64
C PRO A 231 8.93 -0.79 13.44
N GLY A 232 9.84 -0.51 12.50
CA GLY A 232 10.97 -1.38 12.16
C GLY A 232 10.68 -2.45 11.09
N SER A 233 9.43 -2.60 10.64
CA SER A 233 9.08 -3.48 9.52
C SER A 233 9.36 -2.81 8.17
N GLU A 234 10.04 -3.50 7.25
CA GLU A 234 10.37 -2.98 5.90
C GLU A 234 9.12 -2.60 5.08
N SER A 235 7.99 -3.29 5.30
CA SER A 235 6.74 -3.05 4.57
C SER A 235 5.70 -2.29 5.41
N ARG A 236 6.18 -1.51 6.39
CA ARG A 236 5.31 -0.83 7.35
C ARG A 236 4.24 0.01 6.68
N PHE A 237 4.65 0.87 5.75
CA PHE A 237 3.73 1.85 5.17
C PHE A 237 2.73 1.19 4.21
N GLU A 238 3.15 0.16 3.49
CA GLU A 238 2.28 -0.66 2.65
C GLU A 238 1.23 -1.38 3.50
N ALA A 239 1.65 -2.00 4.62
CA ALA A 239 0.74 -2.68 5.54
C ALA A 239 -0.26 -1.71 6.18
N GLN A 240 0.19 -0.53 6.61
CA GLN A 240 -0.70 0.51 7.14
C GLN A 240 -1.72 0.96 6.10
N THR A 241 -1.30 1.17 4.84
CA THR A 241 -2.20 1.57 3.75
C THR A 241 -3.26 0.51 3.48
N ALA A 242 -2.87 -0.77 3.46
CA ALA A 242 -3.80 -1.89 3.33
C ALA A 242 -4.78 -1.97 4.52
N LEU A 243 -4.30 -1.77 5.75
CA LEU A 243 -5.12 -1.77 6.96
C LEU A 243 -6.15 -0.65 6.98
N VAL A 244 -5.83 0.56 6.49
CA VAL A 244 -6.83 1.65 6.39
C VAL A 244 -8.03 1.21 5.56
N LEU A 245 -7.78 0.58 4.41
CA LEU A 245 -8.85 0.06 3.55
C LEU A 245 -9.59 -1.11 4.20
N ILE A 246 -8.87 -2.03 4.83
CA ILE A 246 -9.46 -3.19 5.48
C ILE A 246 -10.30 -2.76 6.67
N TYR A 247 -9.78 -1.99 7.62
CA TYR A 247 -10.56 -1.48 8.75
C TYR A 247 -11.82 -0.72 8.34
N SER A 248 -11.72 0.11 7.30
CA SER A 248 -12.89 0.77 6.71
C SER A 248 -13.97 -0.23 6.27
N ARG A 249 -13.55 -1.28 5.57
CA ARG A 249 -14.40 -2.33 5.00
C ARG A 249 -14.99 -3.27 6.06
N GLU A 250 -14.35 -3.32 7.22
CA GLU A 250 -14.66 -4.17 8.36
C GLU A 250 -15.48 -3.42 9.42
N GLU A 251 -15.91 -2.19 9.10
CA GLU A 251 -16.61 -1.27 10.02
C GLU A 251 -15.81 -0.95 11.30
N ARG A 252 -14.49 -1.21 11.28
CA ARG A 252 -13.54 -0.84 12.34
C ARG A 252 -13.13 0.63 12.18
N HIS A 253 -14.12 1.53 12.19
CA HIS A 253 -13.92 2.95 11.89
C HIS A 253 -12.99 3.66 12.87
N GLU A 254 -13.07 3.31 14.16
CA GLU A 254 -12.14 3.82 15.19
C GLU A 254 -10.69 3.38 14.93
N ASP A 255 -10.46 2.15 14.48
CA ASP A 255 -9.11 1.67 14.16
C ASP A 255 -8.54 2.36 12.92
N ALA A 256 -9.37 2.54 11.89
CA ALA A 256 -9.00 3.34 10.72
C ALA A 256 -8.66 4.78 11.10
N TYR A 257 -9.47 5.41 11.96
CA TYR A 257 -9.24 6.78 12.42
C TYR A 257 -7.93 6.92 13.22
N ARG A 258 -7.66 6.00 14.16
CA ARG A 258 -6.42 5.98 14.94
C ARG A 258 -5.20 5.79 14.04
N LEU A 259 -5.26 4.83 13.11
CA LEU A 259 -4.15 4.57 12.19
C LEU A 259 -3.88 5.77 11.29
N LEU A 260 -4.90 6.38 10.70
CA LEU A 260 -4.78 7.58 9.87
C LEU A 260 -4.27 8.79 10.66
N THR A 261 -4.60 8.88 11.95
CA THR A 261 -4.04 9.90 12.84
C THR A 261 -2.53 9.73 13.00
N GLU A 262 -2.05 8.52 13.23
CA GLU A 262 -0.61 8.24 13.34
C GLU A 262 0.12 8.44 12.01
N MET A 263 -0.46 7.98 10.90
CA MET A 263 0.10 8.21 9.56
C MET A 263 0.17 9.70 9.21
N SER A 264 -0.87 10.49 9.54
CA SER A 264 -0.87 11.94 9.31
C SER A 264 0.21 12.68 10.12
N LYS A 265 0.55 12.18 11.32
CA LYS A 265 1.67 12.72 12.10
C LYS A 265 3.03 12.37 11.49
N ALA A 266 3.18 11.14 11.00
CA ALA A 266 4.41 10.67 10.38
C ALA A 266 4.68 11.37 9.02
N PHE A 267 3.61 11.72 8.31
CA PHE A 267 3.65 12.32 6.97
C PHE A 267 2.84 13.63 6.90
N PRO A 268 3.30 14.70 7.57
CA PRO A 268 2.55 15.95 7.67
C PRO A 268 2.34 16.66 6.32
N GLY A 269 3.18 16.37 5.32
CA GLY A 269 3.03 16.89 3.96
C GLY A 269 1.93 16.20 3.16
N ASN A 270 1.39 15.08 3.64
CA ASN A 270 0.37 14.31 2.93
C ASN A 270 -1.04 14.77 3.26
N ARG A 271 -1.55 15.69 2.46
CA ARG A 271 -2.93 16.18 2.62
C ARG A 271 -3.99 15.11 2.35
N ILE A 272 -3.72 14.09 1.53
CA ILE A 272 -4.67 12.99 1.30
C ILE A 272 -4.86 12.16 2.57
N LEU A 273 -3.81 11.93 3.36
CA LEU A 273 -3.95 11.27 4.66
C LEU A 273 -4.78 12.11 5.64
N VAL A 274 -4.67 13.44 5.60
CA VAL A 274 -5.51 14.34 6.41
C VAL A 274 -6.97 14.28 5.96
N LEU A 275 -7.23 14.26 4.65
CA LEU A 275 -8.57 14.09 4.08
C LEU A 275 -9.18 12.76 4.54
N GLU A 276 -8.45 11.66 4.39
CA GLU A 276 -8.87 10.33 4.81
C GLU A 276 -9.11 10.26 6.32
N ARG A 277 -8.26 10.93 7.13
CA ARG A 277 -8.46 11.04 8.58
C ARG A 277 -9.77 11.74 8.91
N GLY A 278 -10.09 12.85 8.25
CA GLY A 278 -11.38 13.54 8.43
C GLY A 278 -12.57 12.68 8.00
N SER A 279 -12.45 11.97 6.87
CA SER A 279 -13.45 11.01 6.37
C SER A 279 -13.63 9.81 7.31
N ALA A 280 -12.55 9.32 7.93
CA ALA A 280 -12.60 8.25 8.92
C ALA A 280 -13.21 8.73 10.25
N ALA A 281 -12.90 9.95 10.70
CA ALA A 281 -13.52 10.56 11.88
C ALA A 281 -15.05 10.65 11.72
N LEU A 282 -15.51 11.06 10.53
CA LEU A 282 -16.94 11.12 10.23
C LEU A 282 -17.61 9.73 10.34
N ARG A 283 -17.00 8.71 9.74
CA ARG A 283 -17.49 7.31 9.81
C ARG A 283 -17.41 6.72 11.21
N ALA A 284 -16.49 7.21 12.04
CA ALA A 284 -16.37 6.84 13.44
C ALA A 284 -17.39 7.60 14.34
N GLY A 285 -18.33 8.35 13.78
CA GLY A 285 -19.34 9.08 14.56
C GLY A 285 -18.79 10.31 15.28
N ARG A 286 -17.71 10.91 14.76
CA ARG A 286 -17.05 12.10 15.34
C ARG A 286 -17.21 13.33 14.44
N PRO A 287 -18.43 13.80 14.18
CA PRO A 287 -18.67 14.82 13.15
C PRO A 287 -18.05 16.18 13.49
N THR A 288 -17.98 16.57 14.77
CA THR A 288 -17.29 17.81 15.20
C THR A 288 -15.79 17.76 14.90
N GLU A 289 -15.16 16.60 15.16
CA GLU A 289 -13.75 16.41 14.88
C GLU A 289 -13.48 16.32 13.37
N ALA A 290 -14.36 15.65 12.63
CA ALA A 290 -14.32 15.60 11.18
C ALA A 290 -14.42 17.00 10.57
N GLU A 291 -15.40 17.82 10.98
CA GLU A 291 -15.54 19.21 10.49
C GLU A 291 -14.25 19.99 10.75
N ARG A 292 -13.69 19.94 11.96
CA ARG A 292 -12.46 20.65 12.32
C ARG A 292 -11.29 20.23 11.43
N ILE A 293 -11.08 18.93 11.25
CA ILE A 293 -9.97 18.39 10.43
C ILE A 293 -10.14 18.78 8.96
N LEU A 294 -11.36 18.66 8.43
CA LEU A 294 -11.64 18.92 7.02
C LEU A 294 -11.59 20.42 6.70
N LEU A 295 -12.06 21.27 7.61
CA LEU A 295 -11.96 22.72 7.46
C LEU A 295 -10.51 23.21 7.48
N ASP A 296 -9.69 22.72 8.42
CA ASP A 296 -8.25 22.99 8.44
C ASP A 296 -7.57 22.51 7.15
N GLY A 297 -7.94 21.31 6.67
CA GLY A 297 -7.45 20.77 5.40
C GLY A 297 -7.83 21.61 4.18
N VAL A 298 -9.07 22.08 4.08
CA VAL A 298 -9.53 23.00 3.01
C VAL A 298 -8.72 24.30 3.02
N ASN A 299 -8.50 24.89 4.19
CA ASN A 299 -7.70 26.12 4.30
C ASN A 299 -6.27 25.89 3.83
N ARG A 300 -5.62 24.80 4.25
CA ARG A 300 -4.26 24.45 3.80
C ARG A 300 -4.19 24.13 2.31
N LEU A 301 -5.24 23.51 1.75
CA LEU A 301 -5.29 23.20 0.32
C LEU A 301 -5.26 24.47 -0.53
N ALA A 302 -5.86 25.57 -0.06
CA ALA A 302 -5.86 26.85 -0.76
C ALA A 302 -4.43 27.41 -0.94
N ASP A 303 -3.56 27.20 0.05
CA ASP A 303 -2.16 27.66 0.02
C ASP A 303 -1.19 26.62 -0.58
N ASP A 304 -1.64 25.38 -0.82
CA ASP A 304 -0.81 24.30 -1.34
C ASP A 304 -0.77 24.31 -2.88
N ALA A 305 0.35 24.83 -3.42
CA ALA A 305 0.61 24.90 -4.85
C ALA A 305 1.01 23.55 -5.49
N ARG A 306 1.20 22.48 -4.71
CA ARG A 306 1.60 21.17 -5.25
C ARG A 306 0.45 20.58 -6.09
N PRO A 307 0.75 19.84 -7.17
CA PRO A 307 -0.26 19.24 -8.05
C PRO A 307 -1.30 18.44 -7.27
N ARG A 308 -2.55 18.49 -7.73
CA ARG A 308 -3.72 17.85 -7.09
C ARG A 308 -4.16 16.60 -7.84
N ILE A 309 -4.77 15.66 -7.13
CA ILE A 309 -5.45 14.55 -7.79
C ILE A 309 -6.73 15.04 -8.50
N PRO A 310 -7.24 14.32 -9.51
CA PRO A 310 -8.52 14.64 -10.13
C PRO A 310 -9.64 14.77 -9.08
N GLY A 311 -10.41 15.87 -9.15
CA GLY A 311 -11.51 16.17 -8.23
C GLY A 311 -11.12 16.40 -6.76
N GLU A 312 -9.84 16.64 -6.43
CA GLU A 312 -9.40 16.72 -5.03
C GLU A 312 -10.11 17.81 -4.23
N GLU A 313 -10.22 19.03 -4.78
CA GLU A 313 -10.88 20.15 -4.13
C GLU A 313 -12.37 19.87 -3.89
N ALA A 314 -13.05 19.31 -4.89
CA ALA A 314 -14.41 18.84 -4.75
C ALA A 314 -14.55 17.80 -3.63
N LEU A 315 -13.60 16.87 -3.51
CA LEU A 315 -13.64 15.84 -2.46
C LEU A 315 -13.51 16.44 -1.06
N TRP A 316 -12.60 17.39 -0.86
CA TRP A 316 -12.45 18.10 0.41
C TRP A 316 -13.74 18.80 0.83
N HIS A 317 -14.33 19.58 -0.08
CA HIS A 317 -15.56 20.31 0.18
C HIS A 317 -16.77 19.39 0.35
N PHE A 318 -16.83 18.28 -0.40
CA PHE A 318 -17.86 17.27 -0.26
C PHE A 318 -17.83 16.64 1.14
N LYS A 319 -16.67 16.16 1.59
CA LYS A 319 -16.53 15.55 2.92
C LYS A 319 -16.82 16.55 4.03
N LEU A 320 -16.39 17.82 3.89
CA LEU A 320 -16.72 18.88 4.84
C LEU A 320 -18.23 19.15 4.90
N GLY A 321 -18.90 19.16 3.74
CA GLY A 321 -20.35 19.28 3.64
C GLY A 321 -21.06 18.14 4.37
N LEU A 322 -20.63 16.89 4.19
CA LEU A 322 -21.18 15.74 4.90
C LEU A 322 -21.03 15.86 6.43
N ALA A 323 -19.84 16.27 6.91
CA ALA A 323 -19.63 16.48 8.34
C ALA A 323 -20.57 17.55 8.92
N ARG A 324 -20.83 18.62 8.17
CA ARG A 324 -21.77 19.69 8.57
C ARG A 324 -23.23 19.25 8.55
N LEU A 325 -23.62 18.37 7.62
CA LEU A 325 -24.96 17.77 7.62
C LEU A 325 -25.20 16.94 8.87
N GLU A 326 -24.24 16.10 9.27
CA GLU A 326 -24.32 15.31 10.51
C GLU A 326 -24.40 16.19 11.77
N LEU A 327 -23.85 17.41 11.73
CA LEU A 327 -23.99 18.41 12.81
C LEU A 327 -25.28 19.23 12.74
N GLY A 328 -26.15 19.01 11.76
CA GLY A 328 -27.36 19.79 11.53
C GLY A 328 -27.12 21.21 10.98
N ARG A 329 -25.89 21.54 10.56
CA ARG A 329 -25.48 22.86 10.04
C ARG A 329 -25.83 23.00 8.55
N ARG A 330 -27.12 22.89 8.22
CA ARG A 330 -27.61 22.77 6.83
C ARG A 330 -27.13 23.88 5.89
N THR A 331 -27.16 25.14 6.33
CA THR A 331 -26.71 26.27 5.49
C THR A 331 -25.21 26.21 5.19
N ASP A 332 -24.39 25.89 6.19
CA ASP A 332 -22.93 25.75 6.01
C ASP A 332 -22.58 24.52 5.19
N ALA A 333 -23.36 23.44 5.32
CA ALA A 333 -23.24 22.23 4.51
C ALA A 333 -23.56 22.52 3.05
N ALA A 334 -24.69 23.16 2.75
CA ALA A 334 -25.10 23.53 1.40
C ALA A 334 -24.03 24.39 0.71
N ARG A 335 -23.44 25.36 1.43
CA ARG A 335 -22.33 26.17 0.91
C ARG A 335 -21.13 25.30 0.53
N SER A 336 -20.69 24.39 1.41
CA SER A 336 -19.59 23.47 1.10
C SER A 336 -19.90 22.57 -0.10
N LEU A 337 -21.09 21.99 -0.15
CA LEU A 337 -21.49 21.09 -1.22
C LEU A 337 -21.62 21.82 -2.57
N GLN A 338 -22.06 23.08 -2.57
CA GLN A 338 -22.07 23.90 -3.78
C GLN A 338 -20.65 24.14 -4.29
N VAL A 339 -19.71 24.52 -3.41
CA VAL A 339 -18.29 24.64 -3.80
C VAL A 339 -17.76 23.32 -4.34
N ALA A 340 -18.17 22.18 -3.77
CA ALA A 340 -17.78 20.87 -4.29
C ALA A 340 -18.28 20.62 -5.72
N LEU A 341 -19.49 21.06 -6.07
CA LEU A 341 -20.01 20.97 -7.45
C LEU A 341 -19.26 21.89 -8.42
N ASP A 342 -18.94 23.10 -7.97
CA ASP A 342 -18.25 24.10 -8.79
C ASP A 342 -16.77 23.72 -9.01
N SER A 343 -16.19 22.92 -8.12
CA SER A 343 -14.79 22.47 -8.12
C SER A 343 -14.51 21.25 -9.01
N ARG A 344 -15.29 21.07 -10.09
CA ARG A 344 -15.14 19.99 -11.08
C ARG A 344 -15.04 18.59 -10.43
N PRO A 345 -16.09 18.12 -9.73
CA PRO A 345 -16.08 16.79 -9.12
C PRO A 345 -15.99 15.70 -10.18
N GLU A 346 -15.33 14.60 -9.82
CA GLU A 346 -15.36 13.37 -10.62
C GLU A 346 -16.82 12.87 -10.82
N PRO A 347 -17.12 12.18 -11.93
CA PRO A 347 -18.50 11.77 -12.25
C PRO A 347 -19.20 11.00 -11.13
N TRP A 348 -18.49 10.08 -10.47
CA TRP A 348 -19.03 9.29 -9.36
C TRP A 348 -19.39 10.14 -8.13
N MET A 349 -18.73 11.29 -7.95
CA MET A 349 -18.90 12.18 -6.81
C MET A 349 -20.09 13.12 -7.04
N ARG A 350 -20.29 13.62 -8.27
CA ARG A 350 -21.34 14.59 -8.60
C ARG A 350 -22.72 14.15 -8.10
N GLY A 351 -23.16 12.94 -8.45
CA GLY A 351 -24.47 12.44 -8.01
C GLY A 351 -24.60 12.29 -6.49
N ARG A 352 -23.49 12.02 -5.78
CA ARG A 352 -23.48 11.96 -4.31
C ARG A 352 -23.57 13.34 -3.67
N ILE A 353 -22.95 14.35 -4.28
CA ILE A 353 -23.04 15.74 -3.84
C ILE A 353 -24.46 16.27 -4.03
N GLU A 354 -25.07 16.04 -5.21
CA GLU A 354 -26.45 16.43 -5.50
C GLU A 354 -27.45 15.78 -4.52
N LEU A 355 -27.29 14.49 -4.24
CA LEU A 355 -28.09 13.80 -3.22
C LEU A 355 -27.92 14.41 -1.83
N ALA A 356 -26.70 14.82 -1.47
CA ALA A 356 -26.42 15.44 -0.17
C ALA A 356 -27.03 16.86 -0.07
N LEU A 357 -27.07 17.62 -1.17
CA LEU A 357 -27.72 18.93 -1.22
C LEU A 357 -29.25 18.86 -1.02
N GLY A 358 -29.87 17.72 -1.33
CA GLY A 358 -31.29 17.50 -1.13
C GLY A 358 -31.70 17.16 0.32
N LYS A 359 -30.74 17.01 1.25
CA LYS A 359 -30.98 16.72 2.68
C LYS A 359 -30.89 17.98 3.52
#